data_AF-A0A421DW43-F1
#
_entry.id   AF-A0A421DW43-F1
#
_cell.length_a   1.000
_cell.length_b   1.000
_cell.length_c   1.000
_cell.angle_alpha   90.00
_cell.angle_beta   90.00
_cell.angle_gamma   90.00
#
_symmetry.space_group_name_H-M   'P 1'
#
loop_
_entity.id
_entity.type
_entity.pdbx_description
1 polymer ?
#
loop_
_entity_poly.entity_id
_entity_poly.type
_entity_poly.pdbx_seq_one_letter_code
_entity_poly.pdbx_strand_id
1 'polypeptide(L)' 'MAKADTDTVKSDTAPAQASLWRLRYHVGEIQHYTEWTADFPTIENYYDQYRRGDYAHDVAIERRAVIET' A
#
# COMPACT_ATOMS: atom_id res chain seq x y z
N MET A 1 -25.26 37.69 -16.18
CA MET A 1 -24.58 38.26 -15.00
C MET A 1 -25.00 37.41 -13.81
N ALA A 2 -24.18 36.71 -13.04
CA ALA A 2 -22.80 36.94 -12.63
C ALA A 2 -21.98 35.63 -12.55
N LYS A 3 -20.65 35.79 -12.60
CA LYS A 3 -19.58 34.79 -12.55
C LYS A 3 -19.37 34.23 -11.15
N ALA A 4 -18.93 32.98 -11.07
CA ALA A 4 -18.05 32.50 -10.02
C ALA A 4 -16.98 31.63 -10.70
N ASP A 5 -15.89 32.28 -11.13
CA ASP A 5 -14.66 31.62 -11.52
C ASP A 5 -14.08 31.01 -10.24
N THR A 6 -14.20 29.69 -10.09
CA THR A 6 -13.48 28.99 -9.02
C THR A 6 -12.14 28.60 -9.61
N ASP A 7 -11.15 29.40 -9.25
CA ASP A 7 -9.73 29.16 -9.47
C ASP A 7 -9.38 27.80 -8.85
N THR A 8 -9.42 26.74 -9.66
CA THR A 8 -8.92 25.43 -9.26
C THR A 8 -7.42 25.59 -9.15
N VAL A 9 -6.97 25.87 -7.93
CA VAL A 9 -5.58 25.75 -7.49
C VAL A 9 -5.09 24.38 -7.96
N LYS A 10 -4.39 24.37 -9.10
CA LYS A 10 -3.57 23.25 -9.50
C LYS A 10 -2.44 23.24 -8.49
N SER A 11 -2.63 22.51 -7.40
CA SER A 11 -1.54 22.11 -6.53
C SER A 11 -0.50 21.47 -7.45
N ASP A 12 0.60 22.19 -7.67
CA ASP A 12 1.83 21.68 -8.26
C ASP A 12 2.39 20.64 -7.28
N THR A 13 1.69 19.51 -7.23
CA THR A 13 2.01 18.37 -6.40
C THR A 13 3.07 17.66 -7.20
N ALA A 14 4.33 17.77 -6.75
CA ALA A 14 5.40 16.87 -7.18
C ALA A 14 4.82 15.45 -7.30
N PRO A 15 5.16 14.67 -8.34
CA PRO A 15 4.56 13.36 -8.57
C PRO A 15 4.57 12.58 -7.25
N ALA A 16 3.37 12.24 -6.77
CA ALA A 16 3.22 11.58 -5.49
C ALA A 16 3.99 10.27 -5.59
N GLN A 17 5.09 10.15 -4.83
CA GLN A 17 5.92 8.93 -4.80
C GLN A 17 4.99 7.73 -4.61
N ALA A 18 4.87 6.91 -5.65
CA ALA A 18 4.00 5.74 -5.62
C ALA A 18 4.54 4.82 -4.52
N SER A 19 3.73 4.61 -3.49
CA SER A 19 4.07 3.65 -2.44
C SER A 19 3.67 2.27 -2.93
N LEU A 20 4.61 1.33 -2.87
CA LEU A 20 4.31 -0.08 -3.08
C LEU A 20 4.28 -0.78 -1.73
N TRP A 21 3.38 -1.75 -1.61
CA TRP A 21 3.04 -2.46 -0.40
C TRP A 21 3.17 -3.96 -0.64
N ARG A 22 3.55 -4.71 0.38
CA ARG A 22 3.48 -6.18 0.37
C ARG A 22 3.21 -6.71 1.77
N LEU A 23 2.77 -7.96 1.85
CA LEU A 23 2.69 -8.70 3.10
C LEU A 23 3.95 -9.55 3.30
N ARG A 24 4.51 -9.54 4.50
CA ARG A 24 5.51 -10.48 5.01
C ARG A 24 4.83 -11.38 6.04
N TYR A 25 5.07 -12.69 5.98
CA TYR A 25 4.56 -13.63 6.97
C TYR A 25 5.44 -14.87 7.05
N HIS A 26 5.32 -15.64 8.12
CA HIS A 26 6.01 -16.92 8.30
C HIS A 26 5.02 -18.08 8.25
N VAL A 27 5.45 -19.20 7.64
CA VAL A 27 4.78 -20.51 7.72
C VAL A 27 5.81 -21.51 8.20
N GLY A 28 5.65 -22.00 9.43
CA GLY A 28 6.74 -22.67 10.13
C GLY A 28 7.96 -21.76 10.22
N GLU A 29 9.13 -22.24 9.78
CA GLU A 29 10.37 -21.46 9.82
C GLU A 29 10.62 -20.65 8.52
N ILE A 30 9.75 -20.76 7.52
CA ILE A 30 9.95 -20.15 6.20
C ILE A 30 9.25 -18.80 6.14
N GLN A 31 10.01 -17.76 5.77
CA GLN A 31 9.47 -16.44 5.53
C GLN A 31 9.00 -16.29 4.08
N HIS A 32 7.78 -15.79 3.92
CA HIS A 32 7.13 -15.55 2.63
C HIS A 32 6.79 -14.08 2.44
N TYR A 33 6.64 -13.72 1.17
CA TYR A 33 6.27 -12.39 0.74
C TYR A 33 5.26 -12.45 -0.39
N THR A 34 4.27 -11.56 -0.36
CA THR A 34 3.48 -11.28 -1.56
C THR A 34 4.30 -10.40 -2.51
N GLU A 35 3.85 -10.33 -3.76
CA GLU A 35 4.36 -9.33 -4.69
C GLU A 35 4.08 -7.92 -4.18
N TRP A 36 4.94 -6.99 -4.61
CA TRP A 36 4.75 -5.57 -4.35
C TRP A 36 3.62 -5.02 -5.22
N THR A 37 2.66 -4.34 -4.62
CA THR A 37 1.51 -3.73 -5.31
C THR A 37 1.29 -2.29 -4.86
N ALA A 38 0.75 -1.44 -5.73
CA ALA A 38 0.31 -0.09 -5.36
C ALA A 38 -1.04 -0.10 -4.61
N ASP A 39 -1.77 -1.23 -4.67
CA ASP A 39 -3.10 -1.37 -4.09
C ASP A 39 -3.03 -1.77 -2.61
N PHE A 40 -2.98 -0.77 -1.73
CA PHE A 40 -2.96 -0.99 -0.28
C PHE A 40 -4.19 -1.75 0.25
N PRO A 41 -5.43 -1.47 -0.17
CA PRO A 41 -6.62 -2.23 0.24
C PRO A 41 -6.49 -3.76 0.05
N THR A 42 -5.86 -4.21 -1.04
CA THR A 42 -5.60 -5.64 -1.24
C THR A 42 -4.65 -6.21 -0.18
N ILE A 43 -3.59 -5.48 0.16
CA ILE A 43 -2.62 -5.91 1.19
C ILE A 43 -3.24 -5.88 2.60
N GLU A 44 -4.06 -4.88 2.91
CA GLU A 44 -4.78 -4.79 4.19
C GLU A 44 -5.74 -5.98 4.36
N ASN A 45 -6.49 -6.33 3.31
CA ASN A 45 -7.35 -7.50 3.31
C ASN A 45 -6.57 -8.81 3.52
N TYR A 46 -5.40 -8.97 2.88
CA TYR A 46 -4.55 -10.14 3.13
C TYR A 46 -3.99 -10.18 4.54
N TYR A 47 -3.59 -9.04 5.10
CA TYR A 47 -3.14 -8.96 6.49
C TYR A 47 -4.22 -9.46 7.45
N ASP A 48 -5.46 -8.99 7.29
CA ASP A 48 -6.58 -9.41 8.12
C ASP A 48 -6.90 -10.91 8.01
N GLN A 49 -6.80 -11.48 6.80
CA GLN A 49 -7.01 -12.90 6.58
C GLN A 49 -5.89 -13.75 7.21
N TYR A 50 -4.63 -13.38 6.97
CA TYR A 50 -3.48 -14.16 7.44
C TYR A 50 -3.29 -14.05 8.94
N ARG A 51 -3.58 -12.89 9.55
CA ARG A 51 -3.55 -12.71 11.00
C ARG A 51 -4.58 -13.58 11.73
N ARG A 52 -5.69 -13.91 11.08
CA ARG A 52 -6.76 -14.76 11.65
C ARG A 52 -6.57 -16.25 11.34
N GLY A 53 -5.62 -16.60 10.47
CA GLY A 53 -5.36 -17.99 10.09
C GLY A 53 -4.46 -18.71 11.09
N ASP A 54 -4.58 -20.03 11.18
CA ASP A 54 -3.82 -20.84 12.15
C ASP A 54 -2.37 -21.13 11.72
N TYR A 55 -2.04 -20.96 10.43
CA TYR A 55 -0.75 -21.39 9.87
C TYR A 55 0.27 -20.27 9.69
N ALA A 56 -0.20 -19.04 9.49
CA ALA A 56 0.66 -17.89 9.26
C ALA A 56 0.89 -17.13 10.56
N HIS A 57 2.15 -16.80 10.86
CA HIS A 57 2.51 -15.95 12.00
C HIS A 57 3.48 -14.85 11.58
N ASP A 58 3.77 -13.93 12.50
CA ASP A 58 4.62 -12.75 12.27
C ASP A 58 4.23 -11.95 11.03
N VAL A 59 2.91 -11.90 10.78
CA VAL A 59 2.31 -11.20 9.64
C VAL A 59 2.53 -9.70 9.80
N ALA A 60 3.10 -9.06 8.79
CA ALA A 60 3.41 -7.63 8.77
C ALA A 60 3.22 -7.03 7.38
N ILE A 61 2.76 -5.79 7.32
CA ILE A 61 2.70 -5.02 6.07
C ILE A 61 4.00 -4.23 5.92
N GLU A 62 4.64 -4.35 4.76
CA GLU A 62 5.79 -3.56 4.40
C GLU A 62 5.42 -2.51 3.35
N ARG A 63 6.10 -1.35 3.42
CA ARG A 63 5.97 -0.24 2.48
C ARG A 63 7.34 0.07 1.88
N ARG A 64 7.40 0.26 0.57
CA ARG A 64 8.54 0.89 -0.11
C ARG A 64 8.09 2.14 -0.87
N ALA A 65 8.88 3.20 -0.77
CA ALA A 65 8.70 4.39 -1.59
C ALA A 65 9.40 4.18 -2.93
N VAL A 66 8.68 4.37 -4.03
CA VAL A 66 9.28 4.45 -5.37
C VAL A 66 9.56 5.92 -5.66
N ILE A 67 10.84 6.22 -5.88
CA ILE A 67 11.28 7.54 -6.33
C ILE A 67 11.43 7.43 -7.85
N GLU A 68 10.55 8.09 -8.60
CA GLU A 68 10.72 8.22 -10.06
C GLU A 68 11.98 9.06 -10.28
N THR A 69 12.96 8.49 -11.00
CA THR A 69 14.27 9.11 -11.28
C THR A 69 14.29 9.66 -12.69
#